data_AF-I3W2I4-F1
#
_entry.id   AF-I3W2I4-F1
#
_cell.length_a   1.000
_cell.length_b   1.000
_cell.length_c   1.000
_cell.angle_alpha   90.00
_cell.angle_beta   90.00
_cell.angle_gamma   90.00
#
_symmetry.space_group_name_H-M   'P 1'
#
loop_
_entity.id
_entity.type
_entity.pdbx_description
1 polymer ?
#
loop_
_entity_poly.entity_id
_entity_poly.type
_entity_poly.pdbx_seq_one_letter_code
_entity_poly.pdbx_strand_id
1 'polypeptide(L)'
;MQPQAALFFHNFMTGKPNGNPWGPAVTMVRTLADTPLFLNFHASKLNENVYGKRPPGHTLMLGETGAGKTTLLNTLISEATKFGARMFIYDVGQGMAPLVQFLGGHYTVLRDGVSTGWQPMQMKPTRHNINLQKQLIRTCCETINQGPIAQRFVEQINKAVDHVMSDRVPHELRTFSAVYQQMPKPARMGNKDVVSLAELFAPWCKLDA
;
A
#
# COMPACT_ATOMS: atom_id res chain seq x y z
N MET A 1 53.76 32.37 21.00
CA MET A 1 52.31 32.38 20.76
C MET A 1 51.94 31.09 20.05
N GLN A 2 51.33 30.13 20.77
CA GLN A 2 50.75 28.95 20.13
C GLN A 2 49.46 29.38 19.42
N PRO A 3 49.23 28.98 18.15
CA PRO A 3 47.94 29.19 17.54
C PRO A 3 46.93 28.30 18.26
N GLN A 4 45.96 28.93 18.93
CA GLN A 4 44.77 28.25 19.42
C GLN A 4 44.01 27.73 18.20
N ALA A 5 44.07 26.43 17.96
CA ALA A 5 43.16 25.77 17.05
C ALA A 5 41.74 25.89 17.64
N ALA A 6 40.94 26.80 17.10
CA ALA A 6 39.52 26.85 17.36
C ALA A 6 38.88 25.62 16.69
N LEU A 7 38.65 24.56 17.48
CA LEU A 7 37.89 23.39 17.06
C LEU A 7 36.41 23.80 16.98
N PHE A 8 35.94 24.15 15.79
CA PHE A 8 34.52 24.39 15.56
C PHE A 8 33.77 23.05 15.54
N PHE A 9 33.22 22.65 16.69
CA PHE A 9 32.28 21.53 16.79
C PHE A 9 30.93 21.94 16.19
N HIS A 10 30.84 21.91 14.86
CA HIS A 10 29.55 21.95 14.20
C HIS A 10 28.92 20.56 14.26
N ASN A 11 27.78 20.47 14.94
CA ASN A 11 27.03 19.23 15.14
C ASN A 11 26.25 18.90 13.87
N PHE A 12 26.97 18.48 12.82
CA PHE A 12 26.36 18.13 11.54
C PHE A 12 25.67 16.77 11.62
N MET A 13 24.47 16.69 11.03
CA MET A 13 23.79 15.41 10.86
C MET A 13 24.65 14.51 9.99
N THR A 14 25.25 13.49 10.61
CA THR A 14 26.15 12.55 9.92
C THR A 14 25.46 11.19 9.69
N GLY A 15 24.51 10.80 10.54
CA GLY A 15 23.92 9.46 10.50
C GLY A 15 24.91 8.37 10.90
N LYS A 16 24.55 7.09 10.66
CA LYS A 16 25.40 5.94 11.00
C LYS A 16 25.82 5.17 9.75
N PRO A 17 27.13 4.95 9.51
CA PRO A 17 27.58 4.11 8.41
C PRO A 17 27.19 2.63 8.59
N ASN A 18 27.15 2.14 9.83
CA ASN A 18 26.90 0.74 10.20
C ASN A 18 26.05 0.64 11.48
N GLY A 19 25.60 -0.57 11.84
CA GLY A 19 24.80 -0.80 13.05
C GLY A 19 23.36 -0.26 12.95
N ASN A 20 22.88 -0.07 11.71
CA ASN A 20 21.48 0.22 11.40
C ASN A 20 20.65 -1.09 11.38
N PRO A 21 19.31 -1.02 11.32
CA PRO A 21 18.46 -2.20 11.26
C PRO A 21 18.83 -3.19 10.14
N TRP A 22 19.21 -2.66 8.97
CA TRP A 22 19.65 -3.44 7.81
C TRP A 22 21.17 -3.61 7.72
N GLY A 23 21.92 -3.20 8.75
CA GLY A 23 23.39 -3.24 8.77
C GLY A 23 24.00 -1.91 8.33
N PRO A 24 24.56 -1.78 7.12
CA PRO A 24 25.11 -0.53 6.63
C PRO A 24 24.04 0.51 6.32
N ALA A 25 24.45 1.76 6.10
CA ALA A 25 23.59 2.83 5.60
C ALA A 25 22.97 2.49 4.24
N VAL A 26 21.77 3.02 3.96
CA VAL A 26 21.13 2.85 2.65
C VAL A 26 21.98 3.51 1.58
N THR A 27 22.42 4.75 1.79
CA THR A 27 23.36 5.41 0.89
C THR A 27 24.09 6.54 1.63
N MET A 28 25.07 7.15 0.97
CA MET A 28 25.76 8.34 1.45
C MET A 28 25.41 9.51 0.54
N VAL A 29 24.92 10.60 1.14
CA VAL A 29 24.65 11.85 0.42
C VAL A 29 25.50 12.99 1.00
N ARG A 30 25.66 14.06 0.24
CA ARG A 30 26.41 15.25 0.67
C ARG A 30 25.47 16.24 1.37
N THR A 31 25.87 16.74 2.53
CA THR A 31 25.15 17.83 3.21
C THR A 31 25.52 19.20 2.62
N LEU A 32 24.78 20.25 2.99
CA LEU A 32 25.11 21.64 2.62
C LEU A 32 26.44 22.13 3.19
N ALA A 33 26.97 21.44 4.22
CA ALA A 33 28.25 21.75 4.84
C ALA A 33 29.39 20.90 4.26
N ASP A 34 29.18 20.24 3.11
CA ASP A 34 30.14 19.38 2.44
C ASP A 34 30.63 18.18 3.27
N THR A 35 29.82 17.78 4.26
CA THR A 35 30.06 16.58 5.05
C THR A 35 29.23 15.40 4.55
N PRO A 36 29.67 14.15 4.77
CA PRO A 36 28.88 12.98 4.43
C PRO A 36 27.69 12.80 5.39
N LEU A 37 26.52 12.48 4.83
CA LEU A 37 25.35 12.00 5.54
C LEU A 37 25.09 10.54 5.15
N PHE A 38 25.25 9.64 6.11
CA PHE A 38 24.88 8.23 6.00
C PHE A 38 23.37 8.08 6.18
N LEU A 39 22.65 8.12 5.06
CA LEU A 39 21.20 8.10 5.03
C LEU A 39 20.67 6.68 5.30
N ASN A 40 19.68 6.59 6.18
CA ASN A 40 18.95 5.37 6.47
C ASN A 40 17.47 5.71 6.69
N PHE A 41 16.55 4.81 6.33
CA PHE A 41 15.12 5.00 6.55
C PHE A 41 14.73 4.93 8.03
N HIS A 42 15.53 4.23 8.83
CA HIS A 42 15.21 3.93 10.22
C HIS A 42 16.01 4.83 11.17
N ALA A 43 15.30 5.69 11.90
CA ALA A 43 15.92 6.50 12.95
C ALA A 43 16.37 5.61 14.12
N SER A 44 17.60 5.84 14.60
CA SER A 44 18.15 5.18 15.79
C SER A 44 19.30 5.99 16.38
N LYS A 45 19.64 5.74 17.65
CA LYS A 45 20.73 6.45 18.34
C LYS A 45 22.08 6.13 17.70
N LEU A 46 22.97 7.14 17.62
CA LEU A 46 24.29 7.03 16.99
C LEU A 46 25.18 5.95 17.65
N ASN A 47 25.17 5.88 18.98
CA ASN A 47 26.01 4.96 19.75
C ASN A 47 25.33 3.61 20.03
N GLU A 48 24.23 3.29 19.35
CA GLU A 48 23.50 2.05 19.54
C GLU A 48 23.53 1.19 18.27
N ASN A 49 23.95 -0.07 18.42
CA ASN A 49 23.78 -1.07 17.38
C ASN A 49 22.35 -1.65 17.44
N VAL A 50 21.58 -1.40 16.39
CA VAL A 50 20.19 -1.86 16.26
C VAL A 50 20.02 -2.88 15.12
N TYR A 51 21.10 -3.54 14.71
CA TYR A 51 21.05 -4.58 13.70
C TYR A 51 20.02 -5.65 14.03
N GLY A 52 19.19 -6.01 13.04
CA GLY A 52 18.12 -7.00 13.20
C GLY A 52 16.89 -6.51 13.98
N LYS A 53 16.95 -5.35 14.65
CA LYS A 53 15.76 -4.72 15.24
C LYS A 53 14.88 -4.17 14.11
N ARG A 54 13.58 -4.01 14.37
CA ARG A 54 12.59 -3.57 13.38
C ARG A 54 11.90 -2.24 13.76
N PRO A 55 12.65 -1.15 13.96
CA PRO A 55 12.03 0.15 14.17
C PRO A 55 11.27 0.58 12.90
N PRO A 56 10.21 1.40 13.00
CA PRO A 56 9.53 1.94 11.84
C PRO A 56 10.49 2.79 10.98
N GLY A 57 10.32 2.74 9.67
CA GLY A 57 11.16 3.44 8.68
C GLY A 57 10.36 4.38 7.78
N HIS A 58 9.32 5.02 8.31
CA HIS A 58 8.47 5.91 7.53
C HIS A 58 9.26 7.13 7.03
N THR A 59 9.19 7.39 5.73
CA THR A 59 9.90 8.49 5.09
C THR A 59 8.91 9.29 4.25
N LEU A 60 8.88 10.60 4.44
CA LEU A 60 8.07 11.54 3.65
C LEU A 60 8.99 12.38 2.77
N MET A 61 8.71 12.43 1.46
CA MET A 61 9.47 13.21 0.50
C MET A 61 8.55 14.22 -0.18
N LEU A 62 8.83 15.50 0.02
CA LEU A 62 8.02 16.62 -0.47
C LEU A 62 8.84 17.47 -1.44
N GLY A 63 8.14 18.16 -2.34
CA GLY A 63 8.76 19.01 -3.35
C GLY A 63 7.81 19.25 -4.52
N GLU A 64 8.08 20.27 -5.31
CA GLU A 64 7.29 20.63 -6.48
C GLU A 64 7.43 19.59 -7.61
N THR A 65 6.50 19.60 -8.56
CA THR A 65 6.62 18.80 -9.79
C THR A 65 7.90 19.20 -10.52
N GLY A 66 8.69 18.21 -10.98
CA GLY A 66 9.98 18.46 -11.61
C GLY A 66 11.17 18.57 -10.66
N ALA A 67 10.97 18.68 -9.34
CA ALA A 67 12.07 18.77 -8.36
C ALA A 67 12.90 17.47 -8.18
N GLY A 68 12.61 16.42 -8.95
CA GLY A 68 13.36 15.16 -8.89
C GLY A 68 12.94 14.17 -7.80
N LYS A 69 11.74 14.33 -7.19
CA LYS A 69 11.23 13.40 -6.15
C LYS A 69 11.26 11.93 -6.58
N THR A 70 10.70 11.63 -7.76
CA THR A 70 10.65 10.26 -8.30
C THR A 70 12.05 9.73 -8.56
N THR A 71 12.96 10.57 -9.09
CA THR A 71 14.36 10.20 -9.30
C THR A 71 15.05 9.84 -7.99
N LEU A 72 14.91 10.67 -6.95
CA LEU A 72 15.51 10.41 -5.65
C LEU A 72 14.92 9.16 -5.00
N LEU A 73 13.60 8.98 -5.05
CA LEU A 73 12.94 7.77 -4.55
C LEU A 73 13.45 6.51 -5.28
N ASN A 74 13.57 6.55 -6.61
CA ASN A 74 14.09 5.45 -7.41
C ASN A 74 15.55 5.12 -7.04
N THR A 75 16.38 6.12 -6.79
CA THR A 75 17.77 5.92 -6.32
C THR A 75 17.78 5.24 -4.96
N LEU A 76 16.99 5.72 -4.00
CA LEU A 76 16.94 5.15 -2.65
C LEU A 76 16.41 3.71 -2.63
N ILE A 77 15.42 3.41 -3.45
CA ILE A 77 14.86 2.07 -3.59
C ILE A 77 15.87 1.13 -4.28
N SER A 78 16.56 1.61 -5.32
CA SER A 78 17.65 0.86 -5.96
C SER A 78 18.73 0.49 -4.95
N GLU A 79 19.17 1.45 -4.12
CA GLU A 79 20.12 1.20 -3.05
C GLU A 79 19.59 0.23 -1.99
N ALA A 80 18.28 0.23 -1.73
CA ALA A 80 17.67 -0.70 -0.79
C ALA A 80 17.70 -2.16 -1.28
N THR A 81 17.89 -2.41 -2.59
CA THR A 81 17.95 -3.77 -3.13
C THR A 81 19.09 -4.61 -2.57
N LYS A 82 20.21 -3.98 -2.17
CA LYS A 82 21.35 -4.68 -1.56
C LYS A 82 21.03 -5.36 -0.22
N PHE A 83 19.88 -5.02 0.38
CA PHE A 83 19.37 -5.64 1.60
C PHE A 83 18.31 -6.72 1.33
N GLY A 84 18.02 -7.06 0.08
CA GLY A 84 16.94 -7.99 -0.27
C GLY A 84 15.54 -7.46 0.04
N ALA A 85 15.35 -6.13 -0.04
CA ALA A 85 14.08 -5.49 0.30
C ALA A 85 12.94 -5.94 -0.63
N ARG A 86 11.82 -6.37 -0.05
CA ARG A 86 10.58 -6.65 -0.79
C ARG A 86 9.79 -5.36 -0.95
N MET A 87 9.46 -5.01 -2.18
CA MET A 87 8.85 -3.72 -2.52
C MET A 87 7.43 -3.92 -3.04
N PHE A 88 6.51 -3.08 -2.58
CA PHE A 88 5.19 -2.86 -3.17
C PHE A 88 5.13 -1.38 -3.55
N ILE A 89 4.87 -1.10 -4.83
CA ILE A 89 4.96 0.25 -5.40
C ILE A 89 3.59 0.64 -5.93
N TYR A 90 3.09 1.78 -5.45
CA TYR A 90 1.94 2.46 -6.02
C TYR A 90 2.46 3.72 -6.71
N ASP A 91 2.38 3.74 -8.04
CA ASP A 91 2.99 4.78 -8.87
C ASP A 91 1.93 5.48 -9.72
N VAL A 92 1.92 6.81 -9.66
CA VAL A 92 1.04 7.67 -10.45
C VAL A 92 1.90 8.33 -11.53
N GLY A 93 1.55 8.09 -12.80
CA GLY A 93 2.30 8.62 -13.95
C GLY A 93 3.36 7.69 -14.51
N GLN A 94 3.47 6.45 -13.99
CA GLN A 94 4.34 5.39 -14.53
C GLN A 94 5.84 5.72 -14.55
N GLY A 95 6.29 6.66 -13.71
CA GLY A 95 7.70 7.07 -13.62
C GLY A 95 8.62 6.03 -12.99
N MET A 96 8.06 5.04 -12.29
CA MET A 96 8.80 3.94 -11.68
C MET A 96 8.78 2.66 -12.53
N ALA A 97 8.01 2.61 -13.62
CA ALA A 97 7.88 1.41 -14.45
C ALA A 97 9.22 0.88 -15.00
N PRO A 98 10.15 1.72 -15.52
CA PRO A 98 11.46 1.23 -15.97
C PRO A 98 12.28 0.60 -14.84
N LEU A 99 12.22 1.17 -13.63
CA LEU A 99 12.93 0.62 -12.47
C LEU A 99 12.38 -0.75 -12.09
N VAL A 100 11.05 -0.88 -12.00
CA VAL A 100 10.42 -2.16 -11.63
C VAL A 100 10.76 -3.24 -12.64
N GLN A 101 10.72 -2.92 -13.93
CA GLN A 101 11.12 -3.85 -14.99
C GLN A 101 12.61 -4.23 -14.90
N PHE A 102 13.49 -3.25 -14.68
CA PHE A 102 14.92 -3.50 -14.52
C PHE A 102 15.24 -4.42 -13.34
N LEU A 103 14.51 -4.27 -12.23
CA LEU A 103 14.63 -5.12 -11.04
C LEU A 103 13.95 -6.49 -11.20
N GLY A 104 13.39 -6.82 -12.36
CA GLY A 104 12.67 -8.07 -12.62
C GLY A 104 11.33 -8.18 -11.90
N GLY A 105 10.76 -7.05 -11.46
CA GLY A 105 9.46 -6.99 -10.81
C GLY A 105 8.28 -7.01 -11.79
N HIS A 106 7.09 -7.23 -11.24
CA HIS A 106 5.84 -7.15 -12.00
C HIS A 106 5.26 -5.75 -11.91
N TYR A 107 4.99 -5.12 -13.06
CA TYR A 107 4.38 -3.80 -13.14
C TYR A 107 3.03 -3.87 -13.87
N THR A 108 1.94 -3.62 -13.16
CA THR A 108 0.59 -3.62 -13.73
C THR A 108 0.07 -2.19 -13.83
N VAL A 109 -0.33 -1.78 -15.04
CA VAL A 109 -0.98 -0.48 -15.27
C VAL A 109 -2.49 -0.65 -15.14
N LEU A 110 -3.10 0.08 -14.21
CA LEU A 110 -4.56 0.17 -14.12
C LEU A 110 -5.06 1.21 -15.14
N ARG A 111 -6.03 0.82 -15.97
CA ARG A 111 -6.63 1.68 -17.00
C ARG A 111 -8.14 1.54 -16.95
N ASP A 112 -8.84 2.65 -17.12
CA ASP A 112 -10.29 2.66 -17.16
C ASP A 112 -10.81 1.79 -18.32
N GLY A 113 -11.83 0.97 -18.03
CA GLY A 113 -12.43 0.04 -18.99
C GLY A 113 -11.59 -1.19 -19.34
N VAL A 114 -10.34 -1.29 -18.89
CA VAL A 114 -9.46 -2.44 -19.17
C VAL A 114 -9.46 -3.40 -17.98
N SER A 115 -9.68 -4.69 -18.26
CA SER A 115 -9.63 -5.73 -17.23
C SER A 115 -8.23 -5.80 -16.61
N THR A 116 -8.18 -5.71 -15.27
CA THR A 116 -6.94 -5.81 -14.49
C THR A 116 -6.48 -7.26 -14.30
N GLY A 117 -7.38 -8.22 -14.54
CA GLY A 117 -7.18 -9.63 -14.15
C GLY A 117 -7.25 -9.87 -12.64
N TRP A 118 -7.53 -8.85 -11.84
CA TRP A 118 -7.62 -8.98 -10.39
C TRP A 118 -9.04 -9.39 -10.00
N GLN A 119 -9.21 -10.64 -9.57
CA GLN A 119 -10.44 -11.14 -8.98
C GLN A 119 -10.18 -11.58 -7.52
N PRO A 120 -10.30 -10.66 -6.54
CA PRO A 120 -10.02 -10.97 -5.14
C PRO A 120 -10.85 -12.13 -4.57
N MET A 121 -12.09 -12.33 -5.07
CA MET A 121 -12.96 -13.43 -4.63
C MET A 121 -12.43 -14.83 -5.00
N GLN A 122 -11.50 -14.92 -5.95
CA GLN A 122 -10.84 -16.17 -6.36
C GLN A 122 -9.64 -16.53 -5.46
N MET A 123 -9.30 -15.73 -4.46
CA MET A 123 -8.29 -16.14 -3.47
C MET A 123 -8.70 -17.42 -2.74
N LYS A 124 -7.72 -18.25 -2.36
CA LYS A 124 -7.96 -19.46 -1.54
C LYS A 124 -8.83 -19.10 -0.31
N PRO A 125 -9.90 -19.85 0.01
CA PRO A 125 -10.83 -19.51 1.08
C PRO A 125 -10.26 -19.82 2.48
N THR A 126 -9.24 -19.07 2.87
CA THR A 126 -8.70 -19.08 4.23
C THR A 126 -9.46 -18.09 5.10
N ARG A 127 -9.45 -18.26 6.44
CA ARG A 127 -10.06 -17.29 7.36
C ARG A 127 -9.57 -15.86 7.12
N HIS A 128 -8.28 -15.70 6.82
CA HIS A 128 -7.67 -14.41 6.50
C HIS A 128 -8.25 -13.81 5.21
N ASN A 129 -8.28 -14.58 4.12
CA ASN A 129 -8.76 -14.10 2.83
C ASN A 129 -10.27 -13.81 2.84
N ILE A 130 -11.07 -14.61 3.55
CA ILE A 130 -12.50 -14.36 3.72
C ILE A 130 -12.73 -13.04 4.46
N ASN A 131 -12.00 -12.79 5.54
CA ASN A 131 -12.09 -11.52 6.27
C ASN A 131 -11.62 -10.34 5.41
N LEU A 132 -10.59 -10.52 4.58
CA LEU A 132 -10.17 -9.52 3.61
C LEU A 132 -11.28 -9.19 2.62
N GLN A 133 -11.98 -10.19 2.07
CA GLN A 133 -13.10 -9.95 1.13
C GLN A 133 -14.27 -9.24 1.81
N LYS A 134 -14.61 -9.61 3.05
CA LYS A 134 -15.65 -8.93 3.85
C LYS A 134 -15.32 -7.45 4.05
N GLN A 135 -14.08 -7.14 4.41
CA GLN A 135 -13.61 -5.76 4.60
C GLN A 135 -13.58 -4.99 3.27
N LEU A 136 -13.08 -5.61 2.20
CA LEU A 136 -13.01 -4.99 0.88
C LEU A 136 -14.39 -4.59 0.37
N ILE A 137 -15.36 -5.51 0.41
CA ILE A 137 -16.73 -5.25 -0.04
C ILE A 137 -17.42 -4.20 0.85
N ARG A 138 -17.17 -4.25 2.16
CA ARG A 138 -17.62 -3.19 3.07
C ARG A 138 -17.07 -1.83 2.67
N THR A 139 -15.76 -1.71 2.43
CA THR A 139 -15.12 -0.45 1.99
C THR A 139 -15.67 0.02 0.65
N CYS A 140 -15.93 -0.88 -0.30
CA CYS A 140 -16.61 -0.55 -1.57
C CYS A 140 -17.98 0.10 -1.32
N CYS A 141 -18.81 -0.47 -0.45
CA CYS A 141 -20.12 0.09 -0.12
C CYS A 141 -20.03 1.40 0.67
N GLU A 142 -19.14 1.49 1.66
CA GLU A 142 -18.93 2.71 2.46
C GLU A 142 -18.38 3.87 1.62
N THR A 143 -17.61 3.57 0.57
CA THR A 143 -17.11 4.56 -0.40
C THR A 143 -18.25 5.20 -1.18
N ILE A 144 -19.20 4.39 -1.69
CA ILE A 144 -20.39 4.89 -2.40
C ILE A 144 -21.33 5.62 -1.43
N ASN A 145 -21.49 5.10 -0.21
CA ASN A 145 -22.32 5.68 0.83
C ASN A 145 -21.73 6.96 1.46
N GLN A 146 -20.47 7.29 1.16
CA GLN A 146 -19.72 8.40 1.78
C GLN A 146 -19.72 8.35 3.32
N GLY A 147 -19.65 7.13 3.87
CA GLY A 147 -19.68 6.92 5.30
C GLY A 147 -20.05 5.49 5.71
N PRO A 148 -20.10 5.21 7.02
CA PRO A 148 -20.38 3.88 7.54
C PRO A 148 -21.74 3.35 7.08
N ILE A 149 -21.79 2.06 6.74
CA ILE A 149 -23.03 1.35 6.45
C ILE A 149 -23.66 0.78 7.72
N ALA A 150 -24.99 0.57 7.71
CA ALA A 150 -25.70 -0.02 8.84
C ALA A 150 -25.21 -1.45 9.17
N GLN A 151 -25.23 -1.83 10.45
CA GLN A 151 -24.79 -3.15 10.92
C GLN A 151 -25.47 -4.31 10.18
N ARG A 152 -26.78 -4.18 9.87
CA ARG A 152 -27.53 -5.16 9.06
C ARG A 152 -26.90 -5.43 7.69
N PHE A 153 -26.28 -4.42 7.06
CA PHE A 153 -25.61 -4.55 5.78
C PHE A 153 -24.27 -5.25 5.92
N VAL A 154 -23.53 -4.98 7.01
CA VAL A 154 -22.30 -5.72 7.35
C VAL A 154 -22.60 -7.21 7.53
N GLU A 155 -23.68 -7.55 8.23
CA GLU A 155 -24.12 -8.95 8.39
C GLU A 155 -24.51 -9.61 7.08
N GLN A 156 -25.18 -8.89 6.17
CA GLN A 156 -25.51 -9.36 4.84
C GLN A 156 -24.26 -9.61 3.98
N ILE A 157 -23.30 -8.68 3.98
CA ILE A 157 -21.99 -8.87 3.32
C ILE A 157 -21.30 -10.12 3.85
N ASN A 158 -21.25 -10.28 5.18
CA ASN A 158 -20.59 -11.43 5.80
C ASN A 158 -21.19 -12.76 5.32
N LYS A 159 -22.53 -12.88 5.36
CA LYS A 159 -23.23 -14.08 4.88
C LYS A 159 -23.01 -14.34 3.39
N ALA A 160 -23.06 -13.29 2.56
CA ALA A 160 -22.87 -13.40 1.13
C ALA A 160 -21.44 -13.85 0.77
N VAL A 161 -20.42 -13.26 1.40
CA VAL A 161 -19.02 -13.65 1.20
C VAL A 161 -18.76 -15.07 1.68
N ASP A 162 -19.27 -15.44 2.86
CA ASP A 162 -19.12 -16.81 3.39
C ASP A 162 -19.75 -17.84 2.46
N HIS A 163 -20.90 -17.52 1.85
CA HIS A 163 -21.54 -18.38 0.85
C HIS A 163 -20.68 -18.52 -0.41
N VAL A 164 -20.26 -17.41 -1.02
CA VAL A 164 -19.49 -17.43 -2.29
C VAL A 164 -18.11 -18.05 -2.12
N MET A 165 -17.48 -17.89 -0.95
CA MET A 165 -16.17 -18.50 -0.67
C MET A 165 -16.27 -19.92 -0.10
N SER A 166 -17.46 -20.49 0.03
CA SER A 166 -17.65 -21.87 0.49
C SER A 166 -17.21 -22.89 -0.57
N ASP A 167 -17.04 -24.14 -0.14
CA ASP A 167 -16.70 -25.26 -1.04
C ASP A 167 -17.82 -25.61 -2.03
N ARG A 168 -19.02 -25.04 -1.84
CA ARG A 168 -20.18 -25.26 -2.73
C ARG A 168 -20.10 -24.44 -4.01
N VAL A 169 -19.33 -23.35 -4.01
CA VAL A 169 -19.19 -22.46 -5.17
C VAL A 169 -17.84 -22.71 -5.83
N PRO A 170 -17.82 -23.20 -7.09
CA PRO A 170 -16.60 -23.40 -7.85
C PRO A 170 -15.74 -22.13 -7.92
N HIS A 171 -14.42 -22.29 -7.86
CA HIS A 171 -13.45 -21.19 -7.89
C HIS A 171 -13.71 -20.17 -9.01
N GLU A 172 -13.91 -20.66 -10.24
CA GLU A 172 -14.17 -19.82 -11.44
C GLU A 172 -15.37 -18.89 -11.27
N LEU A 173 -16.39 -19.29 -10.50
CA LEU A 173 -17.63 -18.54 -10.31
C LEU A 173 -17.56 -17.53 -9.15
N ARG A 174 -16.46 -17.50 -8.39
CA ARG A 174 -16.31 -16.59 -7.25
C ARG A 174 -15.97 -15.19 -7.73
N THR A 175 -16.97 -14.34 -7.84
CA THR A 175 -16.84 -12.97 -8.32
C THR A 175 -17.60 -11.98 -7.43
N PHE A 176 -17.32 -10.68 -7.56
CA PHE A 176 -18.14 -9.65 -6.91
C PHE A 176 -19.61 -9.75 -7.35
N SER A 177 -19.87 -10.00 -8.63
CA SER A 177 -21.23 -10.23 -9.13
C SER A 177 -21.92 -11.42 -8.47
N ALA A 178 -21.19 -12.51 -8.18
CA ALA A 178 -21.75 -13.64 -7.44
C ALA A 178 -22.13 -13.26 -6.00
N VAL A 179 -21.34 -12.42 -5.33
CA VAL A 179 -21.69 -11.89 -3.99
C VAL A 179 -22.91 -10.98 -4.08
N TYR A 180 -22.98 -10.12 -5.10
CA TYR A 180 -24.13 -9.25 -5.35
C TYR A 180 -25.43 -10.06 -5.52
N GLN A 181 -25.38 -11.20 -6.23
CA GLN A 181 -26.55 -12.07 -6.41
C GLN A 181 -27.09 -12.66 -5.09
N GLN A 182 -26.28 -12.74 -4.04
CA GLN A 182 -26.71 -13.19 -2.71
C GLN A 182 -27.36 -12.05 -1.89
N MET A 183 -27.24 -10.80 -2.33
CA MET A 183 -27.79 -9.66 -1.59
C MET A 183 -29.30 -9.54 -1.83
N PRO A 184 -30.10 -9.16 -0.81
CA PRO A 184 -31.52 -8.91 -0.99
C PRO A 184 -31.73 -7.79 -2.01
N LYS A 185 -32.46 -8.08 -3.09
CA LYS A 185 -32.89 -7.03 -4.03
C LYS A 185 -33.85 -6.08 -3.31
N PRO A 186 -33.78 -4.76 -3.56
CA PRO A 186 -34.67 -3.82 -2.91
C PRO A 186 -36.13 -4.17 -3.24
N ALA A 187 -36.92 -4.49 -2.21
CA ALA A 187 -38.36 -4.47 -2.36
C ALA A 187 -38.75 -3.00 -2.58
N ARG A 188 -39.29 -2.66 -3.75
CA ARG A 188 -39.89 -1.34 -4.00
C ARG A 188 -41.12 -1.19 -3.08
N MET A 189 -40.89 -0.85 -1.82
CA MET A 189 -41.93 -0.48 -0.87
C MET A 189 -41.62 0.90 -0.32
N GLY A 190 -42.44 1.87 -0.75
CA GLY A 190 -42.73 3.10 -0.01
C GLY A 190 -41.58 4.06 0.27
N ASN A 191 -41.53 5.12 -0.54
CA ASN A 191 -41.09 6.50 -0.25
C ASN A 191 -40.26 6.78 1.04
N LYS A 192 -39.11 6.13 1.22
CA LYS A 192 -38.01 6.63 2.07
C LYS A 192 -36.66 6.30 1.44
N ASP A 193 -35.85 7.34 1.30
CA ASP A 193 -34.55 7.49 0.64
C ASP A 193 -33.40 6.62 1.20
N VAL A 194 -33.65 5.35 1.57
CA VAL A 194 -32.60 4.48 2.09
C VAL A 194 -32.05 3.60 0.98
N VAL A 195 -30.89 3.99 0.45
CA VAL A 195 -30.12 3.21 -0.53
C VAL A 195 -29.91 1.80 0.02
N SER A 196 -30.27 0.79 -0.79
CA SER A 196 -30.10 -0.61 -0.46
C SER A 196 -28.64 -1.04 -0.56
N LEU A 197 -28.27 -2.11 0.15
CA LEU A 197 -26.93 -2.69 0.03
C LEU A 197 -26.60 -3.09 -1.42
N ALA A 198 -27.58 -3.63 -2.15
CA ALA A 198 -27.41 -3.98 -3.56
C ALA A 198 -27.07 -2.74 -4.40
N GLU A 199 -27.75 -1.61 -4.20
CA GLU A 199 -27.43 -0.36 -4.91
C GLU A 199 -26.04 0.18 -4.54
N LEU A 200 -25.61 0.06 -3.28
CA LEU A 200 -24.25 0.47 -2.86
C LEU A 200 -23.16 -0.39 -3.50
N PHE A 201 -23.43 -1.67 -3.74
CA PHE A 201 -22.44 -2.61 -4.26
C PHE A 201 -22.45 -2.77 -5.79
N ALA A 202 -23.57 -2.45 -6.44
CA ALA A 202 -23.75 -2.56 -7.89
C ALA A 202 -22.63 -1.93 -8.74
N PRO A 203 -22.10 -0.72 -8.41
CA PRO A 203 -21.04 -0.09 -9.21
C PRO A 203 -19.73 -0.90 -9.28
N TRP A 204 -19.54 -1.85 -8.37
CA TRP A 204 -18.34 -2.69 -8.29
C TRP A 204 -18.52 -4.04 -8.99
N CYS A 205 -19.69 -4.29 -9.59
CA CYS A 205 -20.07 -5.57 -10.15
C CYS A 205 -20.28 -5.47 -11.67
N LYS A 206 -20.07 -6.59 -12.37
CA LYS A 206 -20.53 -6.76 -13.76
C LYS A 206 -21.94 -7.35 -13.73
N LEU A 207 -22.95 -6.52 -13.98
CA LEU A 207 -24.36 -6.93 -13.95
C LEU A 207 -24.91 -7.29 -15.33
N ASP A 208 -24.23 -6.85 -16.38
CA ASP A 208 -24.54 -7.17 -17.77
C ASP A 208 -23.56 -8.22 -18.29
N ALA A 209 -23.88 -9.50 -18.09
CA ALA A 209 -23.19 -10.63 -18.71
C ALA A 209 -24.18 -11.77 -18.95
#